data_AF-A0A7M1URD7-F1
#
_entry.id   AF-A0A7M1URD7-F1
#
_cell.length_a   1.000
_cell.length_b   1.000
_cell.length_c   1.000
_cell.angle_alpha   90.00
_cell.angle_beta   90.00
_cell.angle_gamma   90.00
#
_symmetry.space_group_name_H-M   'P 1'
#
loop_
_entity.id
_entity.type
_entity.pdbx_description
1 polymer ?
#
loop_
_entity_poly.entity_id
_entity_poly.type
_entity_poly.pdbx_seq_one_letter_code
_entity_poly.pdbx_strand_id
1 'polypeptide(L)'
;MIFFKSEREKFEDELNKAFSDRNKGNIEGAVKHFLNAYEIASKSNDPEINRRAGETIFYATFYDALLKKTPEAFSKAAEQCRKLDPALPLDIGIAAKPTAGELARDLELASMIFSLPRFNINEAVKMDESIAQKYEEVGNILLGEGSRRLILEDLLNIHDSLSSVGFRLLGYARIIRALKIEADNPSKAVELYSEAMAYLQQAPPEVRSFVNDKLGKLSKTTKCWVCHREIQGEEINYIYMPASVNNYIREKYGGEASFLIADGKIAVCRVCYTMVYNLSDALAKRYYELAMKALQEVEARLNARISSLEVRVSAIRVQVGRR
;
A
#
# COMPACT_ATOMS: atom_id res chain seq x y z
N MET A 1 -22.77 21.19 -56.07
CA MET A 1 -23.58 20.10 -55.47
C MET A 1 -22.87 19.69 -54.19
N ILE A 2 -23.41 20.05 -53.02
CA ILE A 2 -22.91 19.53 -51.74
C ILE A 2 -23.57 18.17 -51.59
N PHE A 3 -22.82 17.09 -51.84
CA PHE A 3 -23.28 15.73 -51.54
C PHE A 3 -23.38 15.61 -50.02
N PHE A 4 -24.58 15.79 -49.47
CA PHE A 4 -24.84 15.46 -48.07
C PHE A 4 -24.76 13.95 -47.94
N LYS A 5 -23.72 13.46 -47.23
CA LYS A 5 -23.61 12.04 -46.87
C LYS A 5 -24.88 11.58 -46.17
N SER A 6 -25.35 10.38 -46.51
CA SER A 6 -26.49 9.76 -45.84
C SER A 6 -26.18 9.50 -44.35
N GLU A 7 -27.19 9.34 -43.50
CA GLU A 7 -26.97 9.01 -42.08
C GLU A 7 -26.18 7.71 -41.93
N ARG A 8 -26.45 6.73 -42.79
CA ARG A 8 -25.73 5.46 -42.87
C ARG A 8 -24.26 5.64 -43.18
N GLU A 9 -23.94 6.42 -44.22
CA GLU A 9 -22.54 6.72 -44.58
C GLU A 9 -21.80 7.44 -43.46
N LYS A 10 -22.44 8.40 -42.79
CA LYS A 10 -21.83 9.11 -41.65
C LYS A 10 -21.57 8.18 -40.47
N PHE A 11 -22.52 7.29 -40.17
CA PHE A 11 -22.38 6.31 -39.11
C PHE A 11 -21.26 5.31 -39.41
N GLU A 12 -21.25 4.73 -40.61
CA GLU A 12 -20.22 3.78 -41.04
C GLU A 12 -18.83 4.44 -41.08
N ASP A 13 -18.73 5.69 -41.53
CA ASP A 13 -17.48 6.46 -41.52
C ASP A 13 -16.93 6.64 -40.09
N GLU A 14 -17.76 7.09 -39.14
CA GLU A 14 -17.32 7.28 -37.76
C GLU A 14 -16.97 5.95 -37.09
N LEU A 15 -17.73 4.89 -37.37
CA LEU A 15 -17.45 3.54 -36.85
C LEU A 15 -16.13 2.99 -37.39
N ASN A 16 -15.87 3.14 -38.69
CA ASN A 16 -14.62 2.71 -39.33
C ASN A 16 -13.41 3.49 -38.80
N LYS A 17 -13.55 4.81 -38.58
CA LYS A 17 -12.52 5.62 -37.92
C LYS A 17 -12.25 5.13 -36.50
N ALA A 18 -13.30 4.83 -35.73
CA ALA A 18 -13.18 4.35 -34.37
C ALA A 18 -12.38 3.04 -34.29
N PHE A 19 -12.70 2.06 -35.12
CA PHE A 19 -11.96 0.79 -35.18
C PHE A 19 -10.54 0.96 -35.73
N SER A 20 -10.33 1.84 -36.71
CA SER A 20 -8.99 2.20 -37.19
C SER A 20 -8.13 2.78 -36.08
N ASP A 21 -8.65 3.75 -35.33
CA ASP A 21 -7.93 4.41 -34.24
C ASP A 21 -7.62 3.44 -33.10
N ARG A 22 -8.59 2.58 -32.74
CA ARG A 22 -8.36 1.48 -31.79
C ARG A 22 -7.19 0.60 -32.24
N ASN A 23 -7.20 0.13 -33.49
CA ASN A 23 -6.17 -0.78 -34.01
C ASN A 23 -4.78 -0.12 -34.08
N LYS A 24 -4.72 1.21 -34.19
CA LYS A 24 -3.49 2.00 -34.12
C LYS A 24 -3.04 2.32 -32.69
N GLY A 25 -3.81 1.91 -31.68
CA GLY A 25 -3.57 2.24 -30.27
C GLY A 25 -4.00 3.65 -29.87
N ASN A 26 -4.66 4.41 -30.75
CA ASN A 26 -5.22 5.72 -30.44
C ASN A 26 -6.59 5.56 -29.74
N ILE A 27 -6.57 5.14 -28.47
CA ILE A 27 -7.80 4.83 -27.72
C ILE A 27 -8.66 6.09 -27.49
N GLU A 28 -8.05 7.26 -27.27
CA GLU A 28 -8.79 8.53 -27.12
C GLU A 28 -9.55 8.90 -28.39
N GLY A 29 -8.89 8.77 -29.56
CA GLY A 29 -9.54 8.95 -30.87
C GLY A 29 -10.67 7.95 -31.10
N ALA A 30 -10.45 6.68 -30.74
CA ALA A 30 -11.48 5.65 -30.82
C ALA A 30 -12.72 5.99 -29.98
N VAL A 31 -12.54 6.41 -28.71
CA VAL A 31 -13.65 6.83 -27.83
C VAL A 31 -14.44 7.98 -28.46
N LYS A 32 -13.75 9.01 -28.96
CA LYS A 32 -14.39 10.15 -29.62
C LYS A 32 -15.24 9.72 -30.82
N HIS A 33 -14.69 8.87 -31.68
CA HIS A 33 -15.39 8.40 -32.88
C HIS A 33 -16.56 7.45 -32.55
N PHE A 34 -16.44 6.60 -31.52
CA PHE A 34 -17.58 5.80 -31.04
C PHE A 34 -18.70 6.66 -30.46
N LEU A 35 -18.38 7.73 -29.73
CA LEU A 35 -19.39 8.68 -29.23
C LEU A 35 -20.10 9.40 -30.38
N ASN A 36 -19.36 9.86 -31.39
CA ASN A 36 -19.97 10.46 -32.59
C ASN A 36 -20.89 9.47 -33.32
N ALA A 37 -20.46 8.21 -33.47
CA ALA A 37 -21.27 7.15 -34.09
C ALA A 37 -22.55 6.88 -33.27
N TYR A 38 -22.44 6.87 -31.94
CA TYR A 38 -23.60 6.77 -31.05
C TYR A 38 -24.57 7.95 -31.21
N GLU A 39 -24.08 9.19 -31.29
CA GLU A 39 -24.94 10.36 -31.49
C GLU A 39 -25.72 10.29 -32.80
N ILE A 40 -25.10 9.78 -33.86
CA ILE A 40 -25.78 9.56 -35.15
C ILE A 40 -26.82 8.44 -35.00
N ALA A 41 -26.44 7.30 -34.43
CA ALA A 41 -27.34 6.15 -34.30
C ALA A 41 -28.56 6.42 -33.41
N SER A 42 -28.35 7.08 -32.27
CA SER A 42 -29.42 7.40 -31.31
C SER A 42 -30.49 8.35 -31.88
N LYS A 43 -30.14 9.17 -32.87
CA LYS A 43 -31.04 10.13 -33.53
C LYS A 43 -31.55 9.66 -34.89
N SER A 44 -31.03 8.56 -35.43
CA SER A 44 -31.39 8.10 -36.77
C SER A 44 -32.79 7.50 -36.81
N ASN A 45 -33.52 7.79 -37.88
CA ASN A 45 -34.81 7.17 -38.17
C ASN A 45 -34.68 5.78 -38.81
N ASP A 46 -33.46 5.35 -39.17
CA ASP A 46 -33.19 4.02 -39.69
C ASP A 46 -33.17 3.00 -38.52
N PRO A 47 -34.10 2.03 -38.49
CA PRO A 47 -34.17 1.05 -37.42
C PRO A 47 -32.92 0.17 -37.30
N GLU A 48 -32.18 -0.08 -38.39
CA GLU A 48 -30.94 -0.86 -38.34
C GLU A 48 -29.83 -0.10 -37.63
N ILE A 49 -29.68 1.19 -37.96
CA ILE A 49 -28.66 2.06 -37.33
C ILE A 49 -29.02 2.29 -35.86
N ASN A 50 -30.29 2.60 -35.57
CA ASN A 50 -30.75 2.88 -34.21
C ASN A 50 -30.52 1.71 -33.24
N ARG A 51 -30.74 0.46 -33.70
CA ARG A 51 -30.44 -0.74 -32.89
C ARG A 51 -28.96 -0.87 -32.49
N ARG A 52 -28.04 -0.29 -33.27
CA ARG A 52 -26.59 -0.31 -32.98
C ARG A 52 -26.13 0.82 -32.05
N ALA A 53 -27.03 1.70 -31.60
CA ALA A 53 -26.69 2.74 -30.65
C ALA A 53 -26.17 2.15 -29.32
N GLY A 54 -26.78 1.05 -28.84
CA GLY A 54 -26.31 0.36 -27.63
C GLY A 54 -24.88 -0.17 -27.77
N GLU A 55 -24.58 -0.80 -28.91
CA GLU A 55 -23.25 -1.36 -29.19
C GLU A 55 -22.17 -0.25 -29.21
N THR A 56 -22.47 0.87 -29.87
CA THR A 56 -21.51 1.99 -30.00
C THR A 56 -21.27 2.73 -28.68
N ILE A 57 -22.30 2.95 -27.86
CA ILE A 57 -22.09 3.55 -26.52
C ILE A 57 -21.34 2.61 -25.59
N PHE A 58 -21.56 1.29 -25.73
CA PHE A 58 -20.77 0.30 -25.02
C PHE A 58 -19.28 0.42 -25.38
N TYR A 59 -18.92 0.39 -26.67
CA TYR A 59 -17.50 0.53 -27.06
C TYR A 59 -16.89 1.83 -26.56
N ALA A 60 -17.58 2.96 -26.68
CA ALA A 60 -17.10 4.24 -26.16
C ALA A 60 -16.80 4.17 -24.65
N THR A 61 -17.73 3.63 -23.86
CA THR A 61 -17.56 3.52 -22.40
C THR A 61 -16.52 2.48 -21.99
N PHE A 62 -16.40 1.39 -22.73
CA PHE A 62 -15.38 0.36 -22.52
C PHE A 62 -13.96 0.90 -22.72
N TYR A 63 -13.70 1.56 -23.85
CA TYR A 63 -12.37 2.12 -24.14
C TYR A 63 -12.04 3.31 -23.22
N ASP A 64 -13.04 4.11 -22.82
CA ASP A 64 -12.87 5.14 -21.78
C ASP A 64 -12.49 4.53 -20.42
N ALA A 65 -13.06 3.37 -20.07
CA ALA A 65 -12.68 2.65 -18.85
C ALA A 65 -11.24 2.10 -18.90
N LEU A 66 -10.79 1.62 -20.07
CA LEU A 66 -9.39 1.19 -20.25
C LEU A 66 -8.39 2.34 -20.14
N LEU A 67 -8.77 3.55 -20.56
CA LEU A 67 -7.98 4.77 -20.40
C LEU A 67 -7.91 5.22 -18.95
N LYS A 68 -9.07 5.37 -18.31
CA LYS A 68 -9.17 5.95 -16.95
C LYS A 68 -8.75 4.98 -15.86
N LYS A 69 -9.01 3.68 -16.06
CA LYS A 69 -8.77 2.60 -15.08
C LYS A 69 -9.36 2.91 -13.70
N THR A 70 -10.56 3.50 -13.67
CA THR A 70 -11.28 3.78 -12.42
C THR A 70 -12.47 2.84 -12.22
N PRO A 71 -12.87 2.57 -10.96
CA PRO A 71 -14.02 1.73 -10.65
C PRO A 71 -15.30 2.20 -11.33
N GLU A 72 -15.54 3.50 -11.34
CA GLU A 72 -16.76 4.11 -11.87
C GLU A 72 -16.84 3.94 -13.39
N ALA A 73 -15.70 4.05 -14.08
CA ALA A 73 -15.65 3.88 -15.53
C ALA A 73 -15.93 2.42 -15.92
N PHE A 74 -15.34 1.45 -15.21
CA PHE A 74 -15.63 0.03 -15.43
C PHE A 74 -17.08 -0.32 -15.09
N SER A 75 -17.62 0.21 -13.98
CA SER A 75 -19.02 0.00 -13.60
C SER A 75 -19.98 0.55 -14.66
N LYS A 76 -19.70 1.75 -15.19
CA LYS A 76 -20.48 2.36 -16.28
C LYS A 76 -20.42 1.51 -17.55
N ALA A 77 -19.25 1.01 -17.93
CA ALA A 77 -19.10 0.13 -19.08
C ALA A 77 -19.88 -1.18 -18.90
N ALA A 78 -19.82 -1.79 -17.71
CA ALA A 78 -20.59 -2.99 -17.36
C ALA A 78 -22.10 -2.75 -17.46
N GLU A 79 -22.60 -1.59 -17.00
CA GLU A 79 -24.01 -1.21 -17.11
C GLU A 79 -24.46 -1.08 -18.58
N GLN A 80 -23.65 -0.47 -19.45
CA GLN A 80 -23.98 -0.40 -20.88
C GLN A 80 -23.94 -1.78 -21.53
N CYS A 81 -22.97 -2.62 -21.16
CA CYS A 81 -22.85 -3.98 -21.68
C CYS A 81 -24.07 -4.84 -21.33
N ARG A 82 -24.60 -4.72 -20.09
CA ARG A 82 -25.81 -5.44 -19.63
C ARG A 82 -27.09 -5.06 -20.37
N LYS A 83 -27.13 -3.92 -21.06
CA LYS A 83 -28.28 -3.49 -21.87
C LYS A 83 -28.29 -4.14 -23.25
N LEU A 84 -27.21 -4.79 -23.65
CA LEU A 84 -27.10 -5.53 -24.90
C LEU A 84 -27.67 -6.94 -24.75
N ASP A 85 -27.95 -7.59 -25.88
CA ASP A 85 -28.23 -9.03 -25.89
C ASP A 85 -27.02 -9.78 -25.30
N PRO A 86 -27.18 -10.58 -24.22
CA PRO A 86 -26.09 -11.31 -23.60
C PRO A 86 -25.29 -12.20 -24.55
N ALA A 87 -25.91 -12.71 -25.62
CA ALA A 87 -25.27 -13.56 -26.62
C ALA A 87 -24.58 -12.78 -27.75
N LEU A 88 -24.69 -11.45 -27.77
CA LEU A 88 -24.08 -10.59 -28.80
C LEU A 88 -22.55 -10.68 -28.72
N PRO A 89 -21.85 -11.14 -29.77
CA PRO A 89 -20.39 -11.12 -29.81
C PRO A 89 -19.88 -9.69 -30.02
N LEU A 90 -18.88 -9.29 -29.24
CA LEU A 90 -18.30 -7.95 -29.28
C LEU A 90 -16.85 -7.99 -29.76
N ASP A 91 -16.48 -7.05 -30.64
CA ASP A 91 -15.10 -6.88 -31.11
C ASP A 91 -14.38 -5.83 -30.26
N ILE A 92 -13.73 -6.32 -29.20
CA ILE A 92 -12.92 -5.48 -28.31
C ILE A 92 -11.43 -5.46 -28.67
N GLY A 93 -11.07 -5.92 -29.87
CA GLY A 93 -9.66 -5.94 -30.31
C GLY A 93 -8.82 -7.08 -29.74
N ILE A 94 -9.47 -8.14 -29.23
CA ILE A 94 -8.81 -9.40 -28.86
C ILE A 94 -9.25 -10.51 -29.84
N ALA A 95 -8.47 -11.60 -29.92
CA ALA A 95 -8.74 -12.68 -30.87
C ALA A 95 -10.06 -13.42 -30.57
N ALA A 96 -10.37 -13.60 -29.29
CA ALA A 96 -11.67 -14.09 -28.86
C ALA A 96 -12.73 -12.99 -29.07
N LYS A 97 -13.91 -13.32 -29.58
CA LYS A 97 -15.04 -12.39 -29.63
C LYS A 97 -15.95 -12.69 -28.44
N PRO A 98 -15.68 -12.14 -27.25
CA PRO A 98 -16.48 -12.44 -26.08
C PRO A 98 -17.91 -11.97 -26.27
N THR A 99 -18.81 -12.64 -25.59
CA THR A 99 -20.22 -12.24 -25.55
C THR A 99 -20.41 -11.06 -24.60
N ALA A 100 -21.46 -10.26 -24.83
CA ALA A 100 -21.79 -9.15 -23.94
C ALA A 100 -22.03 -9.60 -22.49
N GLY A 101 -22.63 -10.79 -22.29
CA GLY A 101 -22.84 -11.34 -20.95
C GLY A 101 -21.54 -11.64 -20.20
N GLU A 102 -20.58 -12.30 -20.86
CA GLU A 102 -19.26 -12.59 -20.29
C GLU A 102 -18.49 -11.31 -19.98
N LEU A 103 -18.51 -10.35 -20.91
CA LEU A 103 -17.77 -9.11 -20.80
C LEU A 103 -18.34 -8.18 -19.72
N ALA A 104 -19.67 -8.14 -19.57
CA ALA A 104 -20.32 -7.42 -18.49
C ALA A 104 -19.84 -7.91 -17.13
N ARG A 105 -19.76 -9.24 -16.93
CA ARG A 105 -19.26 -9.83 -15.69
C ARG A 105 -17.81 -9.44 -15.43
N ASP A 106 -16.94 -9.53 -16.43
CA ASP A 106 -15.52 -9.18 -16.28
C ASP A 106 -15.30 -7.69 -15.98
N LEU A 107 -16.13 -6.81 -16.54
CA LEU A 107 -16.09 -5.37 -16.23
C LEU A 107 -16.56 -5.08 -14.79
N GLU A 108 -17.55 -5.81 -14.26
CA GLU A 108 -17.93 -5.72 -12.85
C GLU A 108 -16.78 -6.14 -11.94
N LEU A 109 -16.13 -7.26 -12.24
CA LEU A 109 -14.98 -7.74 -11.47
C LEU A 109 -13.80 -6.78 -11.54
N ALA A 110 -13.52 -6.21 -12.72
CA ALA A 110 -12.52 -5.15 -12.88
C ALA A 110 -12.88 -3.94 -12.00
N SER A 111 -14.13 -3.47 -12.02
CA SER A 111 -14.58 -2.37 -11.17
C SER A 111 -14.31 -2.64 -9.68
N MET A 112 -14.63 -3.86 -9.20
CA MET A 112 -14.35 -4.28 -7.83
C MET A 112 -12.85 -4.28 -7.51
N ILE A 113 -12.02 -4.85 -8.38
CA ILE A 113 -10.55 -4.89 -8.20
C ILE A 113 -9.97 -3.48 -8.13
N PHE A 114 -10.33 -2.60 -9.06
CA PHE A 114 -9.83 -1.23 -9.10
C PHE A 114 -10.39 -0.34 -7.98
N SER A 115 -11.46 -0.77 -7.29
CA SER A 115 -12.01 -0.05 -6.14
C SER A 115 -11.17 -0.20 -4.87
N LEU A 116 -10.28 -1.19 -4.86
CA LEU A 116 -9.41 -1.47 -3.72
C LEU A 116 -8.20 -0.53 -3.74
N PRO A 117 -7.83 0.07 -2.59
CA PRO A 117 -6.59 0.83 -2.50
C PRO A 117 -5.42 -0.12 -2.72
N ARG A 118 -4.40 0.26 -3.50
CA ARG A 118 -3.26 -0.63 -3.79
C ARG A 118 -2.58 -1.08 -2.50
N PHE A 119 -2.40 -2.40 -2.32
CA PHE A 119 -1.71 -2.94 -1.15
C PHE A 119 -0.22 -2.61 -1.20
N ASN A 120 0.31 -2.09 -0.08
CA ASN A 120 1.73 -1.86 0.15
C ASN A 120 2.04 -2.14 1.62
N ILE A 121 3.05 -2.96 1.90
CA ILE A 121 3.47 -3.36 3.26
C ILE A 121 3.74 -2.13 4.14
N ASN A 122 4.40 -1.11 3.59
CA ASN A 122 4.76 0.11 4.34
C ASN A 122 3.55 0.97 4.69
N GLU A 123 2.46 0.85 3.92
CA GLU A 123 1.23 1.62 4.13
C GLU A 123 0.14 0.81 4.82
N ALA A 124 0.30 -0.52 4.92
CA ALA A 124 -0.66 -1.43 5.53
C ALA A 124 -0.98 -1.06 6.99
N VAL A 125 -0.01 -0.50 7.73
CA VAL A 125 -0.21 -0.02 9.10
C VAL A 125 -1.20 1.14 9.19
N LYS A 126 -1.39 1.91 8.10
CA LYS A 126 -2.33 3.03 8.03
C LYS A 126 -3.73 2.60 7.58
N MET A 127 -3.85 1.42 6.96
CA MET A 127 -5.13 0.88 6.52
C MET A 127 -5.97 0.47 7.74
N ASP A 128 -7.29 0.62 7.67
CA ASP A 128 -8.20 0.31 8.77
C ASP A 128 -9.06 -0.94 8.48
N GLU A 129 -9.95 -1.27 9.43
CA GLU A 129 -10.85 -2.42 9.31
C GLU A 129 -11.78 -2.31 8.09
N SER A 130 -12.19 -1.10 7.71
CA SER A 130 -13.06 -0.90 6.55
C SER A 130 -12.37 -1.31 5.25
N ILE A 131 -11.06 -1.05 5.15
CA ILE A 131 -10.25 -1.49 4.02
C ILE A 131 -10.08 -3.01 4.06
N ALA A 132 -9.75 -3.59 5.22
CA ALA A 132 -9.62 -5.05 5.35
C ALA A 132 -10.90 -5.78 4.95
N GLN A 133 -12.06 -5.27 5.35
CA GLN A 133 -13.36 -5.81 4.98
C GLN A 133 -13.60 -5.76 3.46
N LYS A 134 -13.30 -4.64 2.80
CA LYS A 134 -13.42 -4.54 1.33
C LYS A 134 -12.53 -5.55 0.61
N TYR A 135 -11.30 -5.72 1.07
CA TYR A 135 -10.39 -6.75 0.54
C TYR A 135 -10.99 -8.16 0.67
N GLU A 136 -11.59 -8.46 1.81
CA GLU A 136 -12.22 -9.76 2.07
C GLU A 136 -13.48 -10.00 1.22
N GLU A 137 -14.35 -9.00 1.10
CA GLU A 137 -15.55 -9.06 0.27
C GLU A 137 -15.20 -9.32 -1.19
N VAL A 138 -14.30 -8.51 -1.77
CA VAL A 138 -13.85 -8.72 -3.16
C VAL A 138 -13.09 -10.03 -3.30
N GLY A 139 -12.23 -10.38 -2.34
CA GLY A 139 -11.49 -11.64 -2.35
C GLY A 139 -12.39 -12.87 -2.43
N ASN A 140 -13.45 -12.91 -1.63
CA ASN A 140 -14.43 -14.00 -1.65
C ASN A 140 -15.21 -14.08 -2.97
N ILE A 141 -15.58 -12.94 -3.55
CA ILE A 141 -16.23 -12.89 -4.87
C ILE A 141 -15.30 -13.50 -5.94
N LEU A 142 -14.03 -13.10 -5.96
CA LEU A 142 -13.05 -13.62 -6.92
C LEU A 142 -12.73 -15.11 -6.73
N LEU A 143 -12.75 -15.61 -5.48
CA LEU A 143 -12.65 -17.05 -5.24
C LEU A 143 -13.84 -17.81 -5.81
N GLY A 144 -15.05 -17.25 -5.72
CA GLY A 144 -16.26 -17.84 -6.28
C GLY A 144 -16.22 -18.00 -7.81
N GLU A 145 -15.44 -17.18 -8.51
CA GLU A 145 -15.21 -17.28 -9.96
C GLU A 145 -14.25 -18.42 -10.34
N GLY A 146 -13.52 -18.99 -9.37
CA GLY A 146 -12.61 -20.10 -9.57
C GLY A 146 -11.32 -19.74 -10.32
N SER A 147 -10.73 -20.74 -11.00
CA SER A 147 -9.42 -20.60 -11.64
C SER A 147 -9.45 -19.93 -13.02
N ARG A 148 -10.60 -19.40 -13.46
CA ARG A 148 -10.69 -18.66 -14.72
C ARG A 148 -9.87 -17.38 -14.65
N ARG A 149 -9.52 -16.85 -15.83
CA ARG A 149 -8.88 -15.54 -15.97
C ARG A 149 -9.88 -14.54 -16.52
N LEU A 150 -9.54 -13.26 -16.41
CA LEU A 150 -10.28 -12.21 -17.09
C LEU A 150 -10.03 -12.33 -18.60
N ILE A 151 -11.08 -12.20 -19.38
CA ILE A 151 -11.03 -12.03 -20.85
C ILE A 151 -10.19 -10.80 -21.19
N LEU A 152 -10.21 -9.80 -20.30
CA LEU A 152 -9.48 -8.54 -20.41
C LEU A 152 -8.08 -8.58 -19.80
N GLU A 153 -7.51 -9.77 -19.51
CA GLU A 153 -6.24 -9.91 -18.78
C GLU A 153 -5.10 -9.07 -19.37
N ASP A 154 -4.92 -9.10 -20.68
CA ASP A 154 -3.86 -8.36 -21.39
C ASP A 154 -4.10 -6.85 -21.38
N LEU A 155 -5.36 -6.43 -21.50
CA LEU A 155 -5.73 -5.01 -21.52
C LEU A 155 -5.59 -4.37 -20.13
N LEU A 156 -5.77 -5.17 -19.07
CA LEU A 156 -5.70 -4.72 -17.68
C LEU A 156 -4.35 -5.02 -17.02
N ASN A 157 -3.49 -5.83 -17.65
CA ASN A 157 -2.25 -6.34 -17.08
C ASN A 157 -2.49 -7.16 -15.79
N ILE A 158 -3.52 -8.03 -15.83
CA ILE A 158 -3.91 -8.92 -14.73
C ILE A 158 -3.95 -10.36 -15.27
N HIS A 159 -2.80 -11.02 -15.31
CA HIS A 159 -2.64 -12.36 -15.91
C HIS A 159 -2.85 -13.53 -14.95
N ASP A 160 -3.01 -13.23 -13.65
CA ASP A 160 -3.28 -14.25 -12.64
C ASP A 160 -4.72 -14.74 -12.74
N SER A 161 -4.96 -16.00 -12.34
CA SER A 161 -6.34 -16.49 -12.19
C SER A 161 -7.09 -15.69 -11.12
N LEU A 162 -8.41 -15.55 -11.28
CA LEU A 162 -9.24 -14.83 -10.32
C LEU A 162 -9.15 -15.44 -8.92
N SER A 163 -9.09 -16.76 -8.80
CA SER A 163 -8.83 -17.43 -7.52
C SER A 163 -7.50 -17.01 -6.88
N SER A 164 -6.42 -16.89 -7.66
CA SER A 164 -5.11 -16.46 -7.16
C SER A 164 -5.15 -15.01 -6.68
N VAL A 165 -5.79 -14.12 -7.45
CA VAL A 165 -6.04 -12.74 -7.02
C VAL A 165 -6.85 -12.72 -5.73
N GLY A 166 -7.95 -13.49 -5.65
CA GLY A 166 -8.82 -13.58 -4.49
C GLY A 166 -8.11 -14.03 -3.23
N PHE A 167 -7.30 -15.10 -3.30
CA PHE A 167 -6.46 -15.53 -2.18
C PHE A 167 -5.50 -14.43 -1.72
N ARG A 168 -4.84 -13.70 -2.64
CA ARG A 168 -3.97 -12.58 -2.24
C ARG A 168 -4.74 -11.49 -1.49
N LEU A 169 -5.94 -11.13 -1.95
CA LEU A 169 -6.78 -10.12 -1.29
C LEU A 169 -7.17 -10.54 0.12
N LEU A 170 -7.54 -11.82 0.32
CA LEU A 170 -7.82 -12.37 1.66
C LEU A 170 -6.58 -12.33 2.56
N GLY A 171 -5.41 -12.68 2.03
CA GLY A 171 -4.14 -12.55 2.75
C GLY A 171 -3.85 -11.11 3.19
N TYR A 172 -4.08 -10.14 2.30
CA TYR A 172 -3.91 -8.72 2.63
C TYR A 172 -4.88 -8.25 3.72
N ALA A 173 -6.15 -8.65 3.67
CA ALA A 173 -7.12 -8.36 4.73
C ALA A 173 -6.64 -8.85 6.10
N ARG A 174 -6.11 -10.08 6.17
CA ARG A 174 -5.57 -10.66 7.40
C ARG A 174 -4.33 -9.92 7.92
N ILE A 175 -3.43 -9.51 7.02
CA ILE A 175 -2.27 -8.68 7.40
C ILE A 175 -2.71 -7.35 8.03
N ILE A 176 -3.66 -6.64 7.40
CA ILE A 176 -4.14 -5.34 7.88
C ILE A 176 -4.70 -5.48 9.30
N ARG A 177 -5.51 -6.53 9.56
CA ARG A 177 -6.06 -6.81 10.89
C ARG A 177 -4.98 -7.16 11.90
N ALA A 178 -4.04 -8.03 11.53
CA ALA A 178 -2.96 -8.47 12.42
C ALA A 178 -2.10 -7.28 12.89
N LEU A 179 -1.77 -6.36 11.98
CA LEU A 179 -1.01 -5.15 12.28
C LEU A 179 -1.66 -4.24 13.32
N LYS A 180 -3.01 -4.24 13.42
CA LYS A 180 -3.72 -3.41 14.39
C LYS A 180 -3.72 -3.97 15.80
N ILE A 181 -3.58 -5.28 15.93
CA ILE A 181 -3.70 -5.97 17.21
C ILE A 181 -2.38 -6.56 17.70
N GLU A 182 -1.29 -6.52 16.92
CA GLU A 182 -0.04 -7.19 17.27
C GLU A 182 0.60 -6.69 18.58
N ALA A 183 0.38 -5.43 18.94
CA ALA A 183 0.83 -4.88 20.22
C ALA A 183 -0.07 -5.30 21.39
N ASP A 184 -1.38 -5.32 21.18
CA ASP A 184 -2.37 -5.54 22.25
C ASP A 184 -2.66 -7.03 22.49
N ASN A 185 -2.65 -7.83 21.42
CA ASN A 185 -2.93 -9.27 21.42
C ASN A 185 -2.04 -10.00 20.41
N PRO A 186 -0.75 -10.23 20.75
CA PRO A 186 0.20 -10.90 19.87
C PRO A 186 -0.20 -12.32 19.49
N SER A 187 -0.84 -13.07 20.40
CA SER A 187 -1.36 -14.42 20.10
C SER A 187 -2.41 -14.39 18.98
N LYS A 188 -3.38 -13.46 19.05
CA LYS A 188 -4.39 -13.32 17.99
C LYS A 188 -3.77 -12.81 16.69
N ALA A 189 -2.75 -11.95 16.75
CA ALA A 189 -2.01 -11.54 15.57
C ALA A 189 -1.29 -12.72 14.90
N VAL A 190 -0.72 -13.66 15.66
CA VAL A 190 -0.10 -14.89 15.10
C VAL A 190 -1.13 -15.72 14.34
N GLU A 191 -2.34 -15.89 14.87
CA GLU A 191 -3.42 -16.59 14.16
C GLU A 191 -3.72 -15.92 12.81
N LEU A 192 -3.92 -14.59 12.81
CA LEU A 192 -4.21 -13.84 11.60
C LEU A 192 -3.07 -13.88 10.58
N TYR A 193 -1.81 -13.74 11.02
CA TYR A 193 -0.66 -13.85 10.12
C TYR A 193 -0.48 -15.29 9.59
N SER A 194 -0.84 -16.31 10.37
CA SER A 194 -0.82 -17.71 9.91
C SER A 194 -1.90 -17.97 8.86
N GLU A 195 -3.11 -17.45 9.07
CA GLU A 195 -4.18 -17.44 8.05
C GLU A 195 -3.72 -16.68 6.79
N ALA A 196 -3.08 -15.52 6.95
CA ALA A 196 -2.54 -14.76 5.82
C ALA A 196 -1.52 -15.59 5.02
N MET A 197 -0.60 -16.27 5.69
CA MET A 197 0.41 -17.12 5.04
C MET A 197 -0.22 -18.25 4.21
N ALA A 198 -1.29 -18.86 4.72
CA ALA A 198 -2.02 -19.91 4.00
C ALA A 198 -2.59 -19.41 2.66
N TYR A 199 -3.09 -18.17 2.64
CA TYR A 199 -3.61 -17.55 1.41
C TYR A 199 -2.51 -17.04 0.47
N LEU A 200 -1.38 -16.59 1.02
CA LEU A 200 -0.33 -15.90 0.27
C LEU A 200 0.66 -16.83 -0.45
N GLN A 201 0.37 -18.12 -0.62
CA GLN A 201 1.27 -19.08 -1.26
C GLN A 201 1.75 -18.62 -2.66
N GLN A 202 0.87 -17.95 -3.42
CA GLN A 202 1.13 -17.41 -4.76
C GLN A 202 1.38 -15.89 -4.77
N ALA A 203 1.57 -15.27 -3.60
CA ALA A 203 1.86 -13.84 -3.49
C ALA A 203 3.34 -13.53 -3.80
N PRO A 204 3.66 -12.27 -4.12
CA PRO A 204 5.05 -11.83 -4.27
C PRO A 204 5.92 -12.26 -3.07
N PRO A 205 7.18 -12.69 -3.29
CA PRO A 205 8.07 -13.14 -2.21
C PRO A 205 8.20 -12.15 -1.05
N GLU A 206 8.19 -10.86 -1.36
CA GLU A 206 8.31 -9.76 -0.40
C GLU A 206 7.22 -9.81 0.68
N VAL A 207 5.96 -10.00 0.28
CA VAL A 207 4.83 -10.07 1.23
C VAL A 207 4.95 -11.32 2.10
N ARG A 208 5.34 -12.46 1.52
CA ARG A 208 5.55 -13.70 2.27
C ARG A 208 6.69 -13.55 3.28
N SER A 209 7.81 -12.94 2.89
CA SER A 209 8.93 -12.69 3.80
C SER A 209 8.53 -11.78 4.96
N PHE A 210 7.73 -10.76 4.70
CA PHE A 210 7.21 -9.87 5.74
C PHE A 210 6.34 -10.61 6.77
N VAL A 211 5.39 -11.43 6.31
CA VAL A 211 4.53 -12.21 7.21
C VAL A 211 5.35 -13.26 7.98
N ASN A 212 6.34 -13.91 7.35
CA ASN A 212 7.23 -14.84 8.03
C ASN A 212 8.06 -14.16 9.13
N ASP A 213 8.61 -12.96 8.89
CA ASP A 213 9.33 -12.18 9.90
C ASP A 213 8.41 -11.84 11.08
N LYS A 214 7.18 -11.37 10.80
CA LYS A 214 6.18 -11.07 11.81
C LYS A 214 5.82 -12.29 12.64
N LEU A 215 5.59 -13.45 12.02
CA LEU A 215 5.33 -14.72 12.72
C LEU A 215 6.52 -15.13 13.60
N GLY A 216 7.75 -15.03 13.07
CA GLY A 216 8.96 -15.37 13.80
C GLY A 216 9.17 -14.50 15.04
N LYS A 217 8.78 -13.22 14.99
CA LYS A 217 8.88 -12.28 16.12
C LYS A 217 7.74 -12.46 17.12
N LEU A 218 6.50 -12.55 16.63
CA LEU A 218 5.30 -12.64 17.47
C LEU A 218 5.13 -13.98 18.17
N SER A 219 5.65 -15.07 17.60
CA SER A 219 5.57 -16.40 18.22
C SER A 219 6.53 -16.56 19.42
N LYS A 220 7.54 -15.70 19.55
CA LYS A 220 8.51 -15.79 20.64
C LYS A 220 7.94 -15.24 21.95
N THR A 221 8.13 -16.02 23.01
CA THR A 221 7.76 -15.69 24.38
C THR A 221 8.99 -15.63 25.27
N THR A 222 8.96 -14.75 26.27
CA THR A 222 10.04 -14.59 27.25
C THR A 222 9.50 -14.03 28.56
N LYS A 223 10.38 -13.80 29.54
CA LYS A 223 10.10 -13.01 30.74
C LYS A 223 10.89 -11.71 30.71
N CYS A 224 10.38 -10.64 31.29
CA CYS A 224 11.19 -9.43 31.46
C CYS A 224 12.25 -9.67 32.53
N TRP A 225 13.51 -9.36 32.24
CA TRP A 225 14.60 -9.43 33.22
C TRP A 225 14.34 -8.56 34.46
N VAL A 226 13.66 -7.42 34.28
CA VAL A 226 13.46 -6.41 35.34
C VAL A 226 12.25 -6.73 36.21
N CYS A 227 11.09 -7.05 35.59
CA CYS A 227 9.84 -7.22 36.32
C CYS A 227 9.34 -8.67 36.39
N HIS A 228 10.06 -9.61 35.79
CA HIS A 228 9.78 -11.05 35.76
C HIS A 228 8.42 -11.48 35.19
N ARG A 229 7.64 -10.55 34.64
CA ARG A 229 6.38 -10.86 33.94
C ARG A 229 6.67 -11.52 32.60
N GLU A 230 5.77 -12.40 32.17
CA GLU A 230 5.80 -13.02 30.84
C GLU A 230 5.36 -12.02 29.77
N ILE A 231 6.05 -12.01 28.63
CA ILE A 231 5.74 -11.17 27.47
C ILE A 231 5.91 -12.00 26.19
N GLN A 232 5.06 -11.74 25.21
CA GLN A 232 5.10 -12.31 23.87
C GLN A 232 5.35 -11.22 22.83
N GLY A 233 6.17 -11.51 21.81
CA GLY A 233 6.42 -10.63 20.67
C GLY A 233 7.74 -9.88 20.76
N GLU A 234 8.78 -10.48 20.20
CA GLU A 234 10.10 -9.86 20.07
C GLU A 234 10.03 -8.61 19.18
N GLU A 235 10.75 -7.55 19.55
CA GLU A 235 10.75 -6.22 18.89
C GLU A 235 9.41 -5.48 18.88
N ILE A 236 8.34 -6.11 19.38
CA ILE A 236 7.00 -5.52 19.46
C ILE A 236 6.69 -5.16 20.91
N ASN A 237 6.73 -6.13 21.81
CA ASN A 237 6.40 -5.95 23.23
C ASN A 237 7.62 -6.11 24.16
N TYR A 238 8.71 -6.70 23.67
CA TYR A 238 9.99 -6.73 24.38
C TYR A 238 11.17 -6.57 23.41
N ILE A 239 12.31 -6.16 23.94
CA ILE A 239 13.56 -6.01 23.18
C ILE A 239 14.74 -6.60 23.97
N TYR A 240 15.82 -6.93 23.28
CA TYR A 240 17.09 -7.32 23.91
C TYR A 240 17.99 -6.09 24.11
N MET A 241 18.24 -5.73 25.37
CA MET A 241 19.12 -4.63 25.75
C MET A 241 20.54 -5.13 26.10
N PRO A 242 21.61 -4.45 25.65
CA PRO A 242 22.97 -4.76 26.09
C PRO A 242 23.11 -4.70 27.61
N ALA A 243 23.76 -5.70 28.20
CA ALA A 243 24.03 -5.75 29.63
C ALA A 243 25.41 -6.36 29.92
N SER A 244 26.05 -5.91 31.00
CA SER A 244 27.27 -6.56 31.50
C SER A 244 26.91 -7.85 32.22
N VAL A 245 26.85 -8.95 31.47
CA VAL A 245 26.54 -10.29 32.01
C VAL A 245 27.85 -11.00 32.37
N ASN A 246 28.17 -11.03 33.66
CA ASN A 246 29.35 -11.72 34.18
C ASN A 246 29.19 -13.26 34.15
N ASN A 247 30.28 -13.99 34.41
CA ASN A 247 30.29 -15.46 34.36
C ASN A 247 29.29 -16.09 35.36
N TYR A 248 29.16 -15.53 36.56
CA TYR A 248 28.21 -16.02 37.57
C TYR A 248 26.76 -16.01 37.05
N ILE A 249 26.32 -14.90 36.43
CA ILE A 249 24.96 -14.79 35.88
C ILE A 249 24.79 -15.72 34.68
N ARG A 250 25.81 -15.84 33.82
CA ARG A 250 25.77 -16.71 32.64
C ARG A 250 25.69 -18.19 33.03
N GLU A 251 26.47 -18.63 34.01
CA GLU A 251 26.46 -20.01 34.50
C GLU A 251 25.14 -20.34 35.22
N LYS A 252 24.61 -19.40 36.00
CA LYS A 252 23.40 -19.62 36.80
C LYS A 252 22.10 -19.55 36.00
N TYR A 253 22.02 -18.69 34.97
CA TYR A 253 20.77 -18.41 34.24
C TYR A 253 20.85 -18.64 32.73
N GLY A 254 22.05 -18.82 32.15
CA GLY A 254 22.23 -18.94 30.70
C GLY A 254 21.72 -20.26 30.10
N GLY A 255 21.67 -21.34 30.88
CA GLY A 255 21.14 -22.64 30.44
C GLY A 255 19.62 -22.77 30.55
N GLU A 256 19.02 -22.27 31.63
CA GLU A 256 17.57 -22.38 31.88
C GLU A 256 16.76 -21.25 31.23
N ALA A 257 17.42 -20.16 30.81
CA ALA A 257 16.74 -19.00 30.26
C ALA A 257 17.49 -18.38 29.08
N SER A 258 17.77 -19.18 28.05
CA SER A 258 18.31 -18.71 26.77
C SER A 258 17.44 -17.64 26.09
N PHE A 259 16.14 -17.61 26.40
CA PHE A 259 15.21 -16.56 25.98
C PHE A 259 15.28 -15.28 26.82
N LEU A 260 15.97 -15.31 27.98
CA LEU A 260 16.22 -14.13 28.83
C LEU A 260 17.55 -13.47 28.50
N ILE A 261 18.58 -14.26 28.16
CA ILE A 261 19.94 -13.78 27.89
C ILE A 261 20.38 -14.27 26.51
N ALA A 262 20.61 -13.34 25.58
CA ALA A 262 21.10 -13.62 24.25
C ALA A 262 22.28 -12.70 23.92
N ASP A 263 23.46 -13.26 23.60
CA ASP A 263 24.65 -12.53 23.14
C ASP A 263 25.04 -11.31 24.00
N GLY A 264 25.05 -11.47 25.33
CA GLY A 264 25.36 -10.37 26.25
C GLY A 264 24.27 -9.29 26.34
N LYS A 265 23.06 -9.62 25.87
CA LYS A 265 21.86 -8.80 26.03
C LYS A 265 20.84 -9.51 26.90
N ILE A 266 19.96 -8.74 27.52
CA ILE A 266 18.86 -9.23 28.35
C ILE A 266 17.51 -8.84 27.74
N ALA A 267 16.52 -9.71 27.83
CA ALA A 267 15.15 -9.41 27.42
C ALA A 267 14.48 -8.43 28.40
N VAL A 268 14.00 -7.30 27.89
CA VAL A 268 13.32 -6.26 28.68
C VAL A 268 12.00 -5.92 28.01
N CYS A 269 10.90 -5.94 28.77
CA CYS A 269 9.60 -5.52 28.24
C CYS A 269 9.63 -4.04 27.87
N ARG A 270 8.78 -3.66 26.91
CA ARG A 270 8.75 -2.29 26.41
C ARG A 270 8.48 -1.27 27.50
N VAL A 271 7.68 -1.61 28.52
CA VAL A 271 7.42 -0.74 29.68
C VAL A 271 8.67 -0.50 30.52
N CYS A 272 9.40 -1.57 30.90
CA CYS A 272 10.63 -1.41 31.68
C CYS A 272 11.71 -0.69 30.87
N TYR A 273 11.79 -0.98 29.56
CA TYR A 273 12.67 -0.27 28.65
C TYR A 273 12.36 1.22 28.57
N THR A 274 11.11 1.60 28.30
CA THR A 274 10.73 3.02 28.16
C THR A 274 10.86 3.78 29.47
N MET A 275 10.61 3.13 30.61
CA MET A 275 10.87 3.71 31.93
C MET A 275 12.35 4.09 32.10
N VAL A 276 13.26 3.15 31.84
CA VAL A 276 14.72 3.38 31.94
C VAL A 276 15.18 4.42 30.92
N TYR A 277 14.69 4.34 29.68
CA TYR A 277 15.00 5.29 28.61
C TYR A 277 14.59 6.72 28.99
N ASN A 278 13.34 6.92 29.43
CA ASN A 278 12.83 8.24 29.79
C ASN A 278 13.57 8.85 30.98
N LEU A 279 13.91 8.03 31.99
CA LEU A 279 14.71 8.49 33.12
C LEU A 279 16.13 8.88 32.68
N SER A 280 16.75 8.09 31.81
CA SER A 280 18.08 8.35 31.29
C SER A 280 18.12 9.63 30.45
N ASP A 281 17.11 9.85 29.60
CA ASP A 281 16.96 11.07 28.79
C ASP A 281 16.78 12.31 29.69
N ALA A 282 15.95 12.22 30.73
CA ALA A 282 15.76 13.31 31.68
C ALA A 282 17.07 13.68 32.43
N LEU A 283 17.85 12.67 32.85
CA LEU A 283 19.14 12.90 33.49
C LEU A 283 20.16 13.49 32.51
N ALA A 284 20.24 12.97 31.29
CA ALA A 284 21.15 13.47 30.27
C ALA A 284 20.89 14.95 29.94
N LYS A 285 19.62 15.35 29.79
CA LYS A 285 19.23 16.75 29.60
C LYS A 285 19.68 17.63 30.76
N ARG A 286 19.44 17.19 32.01
CA ARG A 286 19.87 17.93 33.20
C ARG A 286 21.39 18.12 33.24
N TYR A 287 22.17 17.07 32.96
CA TYR A 287 23.63 17.19 32.93
C TYR A 287 24.13 18.07 31.79
N TYR A 288 23.48 18.01 30.63
CA TYR A 288 23.77 18.89 29.51
C TYR A 288 23.57 20.37 29.89
N GLU A 289 22.44 20.71 30.50
CA GLU A 289 22.15 22.07 30.97
C GLU A 289 23.18 22.57 31.99
N LEU A 290 23.56 21.71 32.95
CA LEU A 290 24.61 22.03 33.92
C LEU A 290 25.96 22.27 33.26
N ALA A 291 26.33 21.43 32.29
CA ALA A 291 27.58 21.59 31.53
C ALA A 291 27.58 22.89 30.72
N MET A 292 26.47 23.21 30.03
CA MET A 292 26.34 24.45 29.27
C MET A 292 26.43 25.69 30.16
N LYS A 293 25.81 25.66 31.34
CA LYS A 293 25.93 26.75 32.33
C LYS A 293 27.36 26.92 32.81
N ALA A 294 28.05 25.83 33.14
CA ALA A 294 29.46 25.87 33.54
C ALA A 294 30.35 26.42 32.43
N LEU A 295 30.10 26.05 31.16
CA LEU A 295 30.81 26.58 30.01
C LEU A 295 30.60 28.09 29.84
N GLN A 296 29.37 28.58 29.98
CA GLN A 296 29.07 30.01 29.92
C GLN A 296 29.78 30.80 31.05
N GLU A 297 29.83 30.25 32.26
CA GLU A 297 30.55 30.87 33.38
C GLU A 297 32.06 30.94 33.12
N VAL A 298 32.63 29.88 32.55
CA VAL A 298 34.04 29.85 32.14
C VAL A 298 34.31 30.85 31.02
N GLU A 299 33.45 30.92 30.00
CA GLU A 299 33.55 31.88 28.90
C GLU A 299 33.48 33.32 29.40
N ALA A 300 32.52 33.65 30.27
CA ALA A 300 32.41 34.97 30.88
C ALA A 300 33.67 35.35 31.67
N ARG A 301 34.23 34.40 32.44
CA ARG A 301 35.47 34.61 33.20
C ARG A 301 36.68 34.83 32.27
N LEU A 302 36.76 34.08 31.18
CA LEU A 302 37.82 34.22 30.18
C LEU A 302 37.73 35.58 29.49
N ASN A 303 36.54 35.99 29.04
CA ASN A 303 36.31 37.29 28.41
C ASN A 303 36.66 38.44 29.36
N ALA A 304 36.27 38.36 30.64
CA ALA A 304 36.66 39.37 31.64
C ALA A 304 38.18 39.48 31.82
N ARG A 305 38.90 38.35 31.78
CA ARG A 305 40.38 38.34 31.81
C ARG A 305 40.98 38.93 30.54
N ILE A 306 40.45 38.59 29.37
CA ILE A 306 40.90 39.14 28.08
C ILE A 306 40.75 40.67 28.10
N SER A 307 39.57 41.19 28.45
CA SER A 307 39.36 42.65 28.52
C SER A 307 40.29 43.33 29.54
N SER A 308 40.54 42.70 30.70
CA SER A 308 41.51 43.23 31.68
C SER A 308 42.93 43.28 31.11
N LEU A 309 43.34 42.25 30.37
CA LEU A 309 44.65 42.21 29.71
C LEU A 309 44.76 43.25 28.59
N GLU A 310 43.72 43.42 27.79
CA GLU A 310 43.67 44.44 26.73
C GLU A 310 43.81 45.85 27.28
N VAL A 311 43.13 46.16 28.39
CA VAL A 311 43.27 47.45 29.10
C VAL A 311 44.70 47.65 29.60
N ARG A 312 45.34 46.62 30.16
CA ARG A 312 46.74 46.71 30.61
C ARG A 312 47.70 46.91 29.45
N VAL A 313 47.54 46.17 28.36
CA VAL A 313 48.38 46.28 27.17
C VAL A 313 48.25 47.66 26.53
N SER A 314 47.03 48.20 26.42
CA SER A 314 46.79 49.53 25.88
C SER A 314 47.39 50.63 26.78
N ALA A 315 47.29 50.51 28.11
CA ALA A 315 47.97 51.43 29.03
C ALA A 315 49.51 51.41 28.88
N ILE A 316 50.10 50.22 28.71
CA ILE A 316 51.55 50.09 28.45
C ILE A 316 51.93 50.72 27.11
N ARG A 317 51.16 50.51 26.04
CA ARG A 317 51.41 51.14 24.73
C ARG A 317 51.39 52.67 24.81
N VAL A 318 50.48 53.26 25.59
CA VAL A 318 50.42 54.72 25.81
C VAL A 318 51.63 55.23 26.60
N GLN A 319 52.15 54.46 27.56
CA GLN A 319 53.38 54.81 28.29
C GLN A 319 54.63 54.72 27.43
N VAL A 320 54.71 53.74 26.53
CA VAL A 320 55.86 53.55 25.63
C VAL A 320 55.86 54.60 24.49
N GLY A 321 54.69 55.00 23.98
CA GLY A 321 54.58 56.04 22.94
C GLY A 321 54.73 57.49 23.44
N ARG A 322 54.97 57.70 24.74
CA ARG A 322 55.27 59.01 25.36
C ARG A 322 56.76 59.19 25.70
N ARG A 323 57.61 58.25 25.30
CA ARG A 323 59.07 58.42 25.27
C ARG A 323 59.49 58.73 23.83
#